data_AF-A0A6V8NIJ7-F1
#
_entry.id   AF-A0A6V8NIJ7-F1
#
_cell.length_a   1.000
_cell.length_b   1.000
_cell.length_c   1.000
_cell.angle_alpha   90.00
_cell.angle_beta   90.00
_cell.angle_gamma   90.00
#
_symmetry.space_group_name_H-M   'P 1'
#
loop_
_entity.id
_entity.type
_entity.pdbx_description
1 polymer ?
#
loop_
_entity_poly.entity_id
_entity_poly.type
_entity_poly.pdbx_seq_one_letter_code
_entity_poly.pdbx_strand_id
1 'polypeptide(L)'
;GGGILAYVFFYLLYTPNNYYGGATSFGNRYLLQILPAFLFLASEFPPRRFLYSFGILTALVGSLSLGPYLLSPQGVIYDHSRIILKRPFAYLPVELTQLDNLYNDYPQARVRTAEGLDLFQTDEDSFLWEEEGAWIKGRSRGDFIVRAESPLNSLRLKIGNGPMANQVTVQLDTIKYSDRFEPHEVKVINFDLSRLRKEAIMVGYHYRLSVSSREGFVPLLDLTGSQDTRYLGVFLFFPQGDYPQEEY
;
A
#
# COMPACT_ATOMS: atom_id res chain seq x y z
N GLY A 1 24.72 -14.37 23.05
CA GLY A 1 23.40 -13.71 23.04
C GLY A 1 23.52 -12.25 22.67
N GLY A 2 24.15 -11.46 23.55
CA GLY A 2 24.20 -10.00 23.43
C GLY A 2 24.72 -9.46 22.12
N GLY A 3 25.79 -10.02 21.54
CA GLY A 3 26.35 -9.52 20.27
C GLY A 3 25.41 -9.63 19.08
N ILE A 4 24.68 -10.74 18.94
CA ILE A 4 23.71 -10.93 17.85
C ILE A 4 22.51 -10.00 18.04
N LEU A 5 21.99 -9.89 19.27
CA LEU A 5 20.91 -8.96 19.56
C LEU A 5 21.34 -7.50 19.30
N ALA A 6 22.54 -7.11 19.72
CA ALA A 6 23.09 -5.79 19.46
C ALA A 6 23.21 -5.50 17.96
N TYR A 7 23.64 -6.49 17.17
CA TYR A 7 23.66 -6.39 15.70
C TYR A 7 22.25 -6.19 15.13
N VAL A 8 21.27 -7.00 15.54
CA VAL A 8 19.87 -6.86 15.08
C VAL A 8 19.30 -5.48 15.44
N PHE A 9 19.46 -5.05 16.69
CA PHE A 9 18.97 -3.77 17.15
C PHE A 9 19.68 -2.59 16.48
N PHE A 10 20.98 -2.71 16.21
CA PHE A 10 21.71 -1.68 15.48
C PHE A 10 21.06 -1.40 14.13
N TYR A 11 20.78 -2.43 13.32
CA TYR A 11 20.14 -2.23 12.02
C TYR A 11 18.68 -1.75 12.11
N LEU A 12 17.91 -2.27 13.06
CA LEU A 12 16.53 -1.84 13.27
C LEU A 12 16.43 -0.36 13.68
N LEU A 13 17.40 0.14 14.44
CA LEU A 13 17.39 1.52 14.92
C LEU A 13 18.11 2.49 13.97
N TYR A 14 19.17 2.04 13.29
CA TYR A 14 19.98 2.86 12.40
C TYR A 14 19.33 3.04 11.02
N THR A 15 18.69 2.00 10.50
CA THR A 15 18.02 2.01 9.19
C THR A 15 16.59 1.48 9.29
N PRO A 16 15.71 2.12 10.08
CA PRO A 16 14.34 1.65 10.33
C PRO A 16 13.45 1.76 9.09
N ASN A 17 13.83 2.57 8.11
CA ASN A 17 13.17 2.70 6.81
C ASN A 17 13.78 1.80 5.72
N ASN A 18 14.77 0.96 6.07
CA ASN A 18 15.44 0.06 5.12
C ASN A 18 15.51 -1.39 5.61
N TYR A 19 14.36 -1.93 6.01
CA TYR A 19 14.26 -3.29 6.51
C TYR A 19 14.15 -4.28 5.36
N TYR A 20 13.42 -3.97 4.27
CA TYR A 20 13.24 -4.89 3.13
C TYR A 20 14.08 -4.52 1.88
N GLY A 21 14.63 -3.30 1.77
CA GLY A 21 15.18 -2.75 0.53
C GLY A 21 16.71 -2.71 0.37
N GLY A 22 17.20 -2.94 -0.86
CA GLY A 22 18.59 -2.67 -1.24
C GLY A 22 19.66 -3.65 -0.74
N ALA A 23 20.92 -3.37 -1.10
CA ALA A 23 22.08 -4.23 -0.81
C ALA A 23 22.48 -4.27 0.68
N THR A 24 21.89 -3.41 1.52
CA THR A 24 22.21 -3.27 2.94
C THR A 24 21.03 -3.53 3.87
N SER A 25 19.87 -3.98 3.34
CA SER A 25 18.69 -4.28 4.17
C SER A 25 18.92 -5.48 5.09
N PHE A 26 18.50 -5.33 6.34
CA PHE A 26 18.61 -6.37 7.34
C PHE A 26 17.68 -7.55 7.05
N GLY A 27 16.41 -7.30 6.74
CA GLY A 27 15.38 -8.32 6.47
C GLY A 27 15.55 -9.09 5.15
N ASN A 28 16.59 -8.79 4.38
CA ASN A 28 16.95 -9.50 3.14
C ASN A 28 17.80 -10.75 3.47
N ARG A 29 18.40 -11.38 2.45
CA ARG A 29 19.30 -12.54 2.51
C ARG A 29 20.40 -12.45 3.58
N TYR A 30 20.73 -11.27 4.08
CA TYR A 30 21.70 -11.06 5.15
C TYR A 30 21.20 -11.57 6.51
N LEU A 31 19.91 -11.46 6.82
CA LEU A 31 19.34 -12.10 8.03
C LEU A 31 19.53 -13.61 7.98
N LEU A 32 19.32 -14.23 6.82
CA LEU A 32 19.50 -15.67 6.63
C LEU A 32 20.94 -16.13 6.90
N GLN A 33 21.94 -15.27 6.68
CA GLN A 33 23.35 -15.58 6.97
C GLN A 33 23.64 -15.65 8.46
N ILE A 34 22.86 -14.94 9.29
CA ILE A 34 23.05 -14.88 10.74
C ILE A 34 22.15 -15.89 11.46
N LEU A 35 21.08 -16.39 10.83
CA LEU A 35 20.20 -17.41 11.42
C LEU A 35 20.94 -18.63 12.00
N PRO A 36 21.96 -19.22 11.35
CA PRO A 36 22.73 -20.32 11.94
C PRO A 36 23.42 -19.94 13.26
N ALA A 37 23.81 -18.68 13.44
CA ALA A 37 24.44 -18.21 14.67
C ALA A 37 23.48 -18.27 15.88
N PHE A 38 22.17 -18.20 15.65
CA PHE A 38 21.17 -18.37 16.71
C PHE A 38 21.11 -19.81 17.25
N LEU A 39 21.55 -20.82 16.49
CA LEU A 39 21.64 -22.20 16.99
C LEU A 39 22.65 -22.31 18.13
N PHE A 40 23.72 -21.51 18.10
CA PHE A 40 24.74 -21.45 19.15
C PHE A 40 24.33 -20.57 20.34
N LEU A 41 23.19 -19.88 20.26
CA LEU A 41 22.61 -19.14 21.39
C LEU A 41 21.78 -20.01 22.32
N ALA A 42 21.30 -21.16 21.84
CA ALA A 42 20.55 -22.11 22.66
C ALA A 42 21.52 -22.88 23.57
N SER A 43 21.60 -22.46 24.84
CA SER A 43 22.36 -23.18 25.87
C SER A 43 21.70 -24.50 26.26
N GLU A 44 20.39 -24.60 26.06
CA GLU A 44 19.58 -25.78 26.31
C GLU A 44 18.55 -25.94 25.19
N PHE A 45 18.32 -27.19 24.77
CA PHE A 45 17.24 -27.46 23.84
C PHE A 45 15.89 -27.38 24.56
N PRO A 46 14.90 -26.66 23.99
CA PRO A 46 13.55 -26.65 24.54
C PRO A 46 12.99 -28.07 24.65
N PRO A 47 12.08 -28.33 25.60
CA PRO A 47 11.45 -29.65 25.73
C PRO A 47 10.78 -30.07 24.42
N ARG A 48 10.83 -31.36 24.07
CA ARG A 48 10.36 -31.89 22.77
C ARG A 48 8.96 -31.40 22.37
N ARG A 49 8.04 -31.34 23.33
CA ARG A 49 6.68 -30.80 23.12
C ARG A 49 6.67 -29.36 22.58
N PHE A 50 7.56 -28.51 23.09
CA PHE A 50 7.71 -27.13 22.63
C PHE A 50 8.28 -27.09 21.22
N LEU A 51 9.28 -27.92 20.93
CA LEU A 51 9.85 -28.02 19.57
C LEU A 51 8.81 -28.48 18.54
N TYR A 52 7.98 -29.47 18.87
CA TYR A 52 6.91 -29.90 17.96
C TYR A 52 5.84 -28.83 17.78
N SER A 53 5.34 -28.24 18.86
CA SER A 53 4.33 -27.17 18.77
C SER A 53 4.86 -25.96 17.99
N PHE A 54 6.09 -25.54 18.27
CA PHE A 54 6.72 -24.42 17.57
C PHE A 54 7.00 -24.78 16.10
N GLY A 55 7.51 -25.99 15.83
CA GLY A 55 7.74 -26.46 14.46
C GLY A 55 6.46 -26.53 13.63
N ILE A 56 5.37 -27.03 14.20
CA ILE A 56 4.04 -27.04 13.56
C ILE A 56 3.58 -25.60 13.31
N LEU A 57 3.69 -24.71 14.30
CA LEU A 57 3.31 -23.30 14.15
C LEU A 57 4.12 -22.61 13.05
N THR A 58 5.45 -22.78 13.02
CA THR A 58 6.32 -22.23 11.99
C THR A 58 5.99 -22.80 10.61
N ALA A 59 5.72 -24.11 10.51
CA ALA A 59 5.32 -24.73 9.25
C ALA A 59 3.97 -24.18 8.76
N LEU A 60 3.00 -23.98 9.65
CA LEU A 60 1.69 -23.40 9.31
C LEU A 60 1.83 -21.95 8.87
N VAL A 61 2.49 -21.11 9.67
CA VAL A 61 2.71 -19.69 9.33
C VAL A 61 3.49 -19.57 8.03
N GLY A 62 4.59 -20.32 7.88
CA GLY A 62 5.38 -20.34 6.67
C GLY A 62 4.59 -20.79 5.44
N SER A 63 3.74 -21.82 5.58
CA SER A 63 2.88 -22.29 4.49
C SER A 63 1.78 -21.29 4.14
N LEU A 64 1.21 -20.57 5.11
CA LEU A 64 0.21 -19.53 4.84
C LEU A 64 0.85 -18.31 4.15
N SER A 65 2.05 -17.90 4.58
CA SER A 65 2.76 -16.75 4.02
C SER A 65 3.36 -17.05 2.65
N LEU A 66 3.98 -18.22 2.46
CA LEU A 66 4.61 -18.62 1.20
C LEU A 66 3.66 -19.36 0.26
N GLY A 67 2.52 -19.84 0.73
CA GLY A 67 1.54 -20.59 -0.04
C GLY A 67 1.18 -19.92 -1.38
N PRO A 68 0.83 -18.62 -1.40
CA PRO A 68 0.57 -17.91 -2.65
C PRO A 68 1.73 -17.98 -3.65
N TYR A 69 2.98 -17.92 -3.17
CA TYR A 69 4.18 -18.02 -4.01
C TYR A 69 4.40 -19.43 -4.54
N LEU A 70 4.21 -20.43 -3.68
CA LEU A 70 4.41 -21.84 -4.03
C LEU A 70 3.35 -22.36 -5.01
N LEU A 71 2.12 -21.85 -4.92
CA LEU A 71 1.00 -22.24 -5.78
C LEU A 71 1.04 -21.56 -7.16
N SER A 72 1.70 -20.41 -7.28
CA SER A 72 1.86 -19.70 -8.57
C SER A 72 3.30 -19.21 -8.80
N PRO A 73 4.25 -20.12 -9.06
CA PRO A 73 5.65 -19.74 -9.26
C PRO A 73 5.84 -18.76 -10.43
N GLN A 74 5.06 -18.91 -11.49
CA GLN A 74 5.10 -18.02 -12.65
C GLN A 74 4.57 -16.63 -12.31
N GLY A 75 3.48 -16.54 -11.56
CA GLY A 75 2.90 -15.26 -11.14
C GLY A 75 3.87 -14.46 -10.25
N VAL A 76 4.67 -15.14 -9.43
CA VAL A 76 5.73 -14.49 -8.65
C VAL A 76 6.77 -13.88 -9.58
N ILE A 77 7.21 -14.56 -10.63
CA ILE A 77 8.25 -14.03 -11.52
C ILE A 77 7.73 -12.79 -12.28
N TYR A 78 6.56 -12.90 -12.89
CA TYR A 78 6.02 -11.83 -13.76
C TYR A 78 5.41 -10.67 -12.98
N ASP A 79 4.95 -10.90 -11.75
CA ASP A 79 4.10 -9.96 -11.02
C ASP A 79 4.55 -9.77 -9.56
N HIS A 80 5.83 -10.05 -9.25
CA HIS A 80 6.40 -9.88 -7.91
C HIS A 80 6.16 -8.49 -7.35
N SER A 81 6.27 -7.46 -8.21
CA SER A 81 6.16 -6.06 -7.82
C SER A 81 4.76 -5.67 -7.34
N ARG A 82 3.71 -6.38 -7.78
CA ARG A 82 2.31 -6.10 -7.44
C ARG A 82 1.78 -6.91 -6.27
N ILE A 83 2.58 -7.84 -5.74
CA ILE A 83 2.10 -8.83 -4.77
C ILE A 83 1.62 -8.20 -3.45
N ILE A 84 2.20 -7.06 -3.07
CA ILE A 84 1.81 -6.31 -1.87
C ILE A 84 0.38 -5.77 -1.94
N LEU A 85 -0.12 -5.56 -3.16
CA LEU A 85 -1.48 -5.06 -3.44
C LEU A 85 -2.51 -6.19 -3.50
N LYS A 86 -2.04 -7.43 -3.63
CA LYS A 86 -2.89 -8.61 -3.77
C LYS A 86 -3.34 -9.12 -2.42
N ARG A 87 -4.56 -9.66 -2.39
CA ARG A 87 -5.06 -10.39 -1.23
C ARG A 87 -4.35 -11.75 -1.14
N PRO A 88 -3.99 -12.22 0.07
CA PRO A 88 -4.39 -11.67 1.38
C PRO A 88 -3.46 -10.58 1.93
N PHE A 89 -2.34 -10.26 1.26
CA PHE A 89 -1.35 -9.32 1.79
C PHE A 89 -1.90 -7.90 1.96
N ALA A 90 -2.78 -7.45 1.06
CA ALA A 90 -3.49 -6.18 1.20
C ALA A 90 -4.38 -6.06 2.46
N TYR A 91 -4.68 -7.16 3.15
CA TYR A 91 -5.39 -7.11 4.44
C TYR A 91 -4.48 -6.78 5.63
N LEU A 92 -3.17 -6.92 5.47
CA LEU A 92 -2.21 -6.55 6.49
C LEU A 92 -1.99 -5.04 6.46
N PRO A 93 -1.82 -4.38 7.61
CA PRO A 93 -1.50 -2.98 7.64
C PRO A 93 -0.15 -2.73 6.94
N VAL A 94 -0.14 -1.78 6.01
CA VAL A 94 1.08 -1.39 5.30
C VAL A 94 2.10 -0.80 6.28
N GLU A 95 3.34 -1.27 6.20
CA GLU A 95 4.44 -0.76 7.03
C GLU A 95 4.91 0.61 6.52
N LEU A 96 4.43 1.67 7.16
CA LEU A 96 4.61 3.05 6.71
C LEU A 96 6.08 3.51 6.63
N THR A 97 6.95 2.97 7.48
CA THR A 97 8.40 3.22 7.44
C THR A 97 9.07 2.65 6.19
N GLN A 98 8.46 1.67 5.53
CA GLN A 98 9.02 0.95 4.39
C GLN A 98 8.36 1.31 3.05
N LEU A 99 7.50 2.33 3.00
CA LEU A 99 6.76 2.67 1.78
C LEU A 99 7.67 2.84 0.56
N ASP A 100 8.77 3.59 0.66
CA ASP A 100 9.64 3.77 -0.50
C ASP A 100 10.23 2.44 -1.00
N ASN A 101 10.59 1.53 -0.10
CA ASN A 101 11.13 0.21 -0.48
C ASN A 101 10.06 -0.74 -1.02
N LEU A 102 8.86 -0.73 -0.42
CA LEU A 102 7.75 -1.58 -0.84
C LEU A 102 7.33 -1.27 -2.28
N TYR A 103 7.43 0.00 -2.69
CA TYR A 103 7.01 0.47 -4.01
C TYR A 103 8.18 0.74 -4.97
N ASN A 104 9.43 0.49 -4.56
CA ASN A 104 10.62 0.70 -5.40
C ASN A 104 10.56 -0.14 -6.69
N ASP A 105 10.11 -1.40 -6.57
CA ASP A 105 9.97 -2.31 -7.71
C ASP A 105 8.61 -2.14 -8.43
N TYR A 106 7.72 -1.27 -7.91
CA TYR A 106 6.43 -0.96 -8.50
C TYR A 106 6.11 0.54 -8.50
N PRO A 107 6.92 1.36 -9.20
CA PRO A 107 6.77 2.81 -9.18
C PRO A 107 5.41 3.28 -9.73
N GLN A 108 4.76 2.49 -10.58
CA GLN A 108 3.45 2.81 -11.15
C GLN A 108 2.30 2.87 -10.14
N ALA A 109 2.45 2.29 -8.94
CA ALA A 109 1.48 2.44 -7.85
C ALA A 109 1.75 3.66 -6.96
N ARG A 110 2.83 4.40 -7.23
CA ARG A 110 3.19 5.64 -6.55
C ARG A 110 3.04 6.82 -7.50
N VAL A 111 2.56 7.94 -6.99
CA VAL A 111 2.57 9.21 -7.73
C VAL A 111 2.86 10.38 -6.80
N ARG A 112 3.60 11.38 -7.30
CA ARG A 112 3.76 12.68 -6.64
C ARG A 112 2.77 13.66 -7.25
N THR A 113 1.96 14.31 -6.44
CA THR A 113 1.00 15.32 -6.91
C THR A 113 1.67 16.66 -7.16
N ALA A 114 1.01 17.52 -7.94
CA ALA A 114 1.43 18.91 -8.12
C ALA A 114 1.48 19.70 -6.80
N GLU A 115 0.74 19.27 -5.78
CA GLU A 115 0.75 19.87 -4.43
C GLU A 115 1.89 19.34 -3.54
N GLY A 116 2.75 18.46 -4.07
CA GLY A 116 3.87 17.89 -3.33
C GLY A 116 3.47 16.80 -2.34
N LEU A 117 2.40 16.04 -2.62
CA LEU A 117 2.01 14.87 -1.83
C LEU A 117 2.43 13.60 -2.56
N ASP A 118 2.93 12.59 -1.83
CA ASP A 118 3.07 11.26 -2.40
C ASP A 118 1.79 10.45 -2.14
N LEU A 119 1.25 9.79 -3.16
CA LEU A 119 0.20 8.79 -3.00
C LEU A 119 0.71 7.41 -3.35
N PHE A 120 0.32 6.43 -2.55
CA PHE A 120 0.64 5.02 -2.71
C PHE A 120 -0.67 4.22 -2.76
N GLN A 121 -0.93 3.50 -3.84
CA GLN A 121 -2.06 2.55 -3.91
C GLN A 121 -1.75 1.35 -3.04
N THR A 122 -2.64 0.94 -2.12
CA THR A 122 -2.37 -0.17 -1.19
C THR A 122 -3.11 -1.46 -1.52
N ASP A 123 -3.95 -1.44 -2.56
CA ASP A 123 -4.70 -2.58 -3.05
C ASP A 123 -4.78 -2.59 -4.58
N GLU A 124 -5.40 -3.63 -5.14
CA GLU A 124 -5.73 -3.72 -6.55
C GLU A 124 -7.14 -3.21 -6.86
N ASP A 125 -7.83 -2.56 -5.94
CA ASP A 125 -9.22 -2.12 -6.10
C ASP A 125 -9.33 -0.72 -6.76
N SER A 126 -8.18 -0.10 -7.06
CA SER A 126 -8.00 0.99 -8.02
C SER A 126 -7.24 0.56 -9.28
N PHE A 127 -7.48 1.25 -10.39
CA PHE A 127 -6.61 1.19 -11.56
C PHE A 127 -5.38 2.08 -11.35
N LEU A 128 -4.33 1.85 -12.16
CA LEU A 128 -3.10 2.64 -12.09
C LEU A 128 -3.33 4.12 -12.39
N TRP A 129 -2.39 4.94 -11.92
CA TRP A 129 -2.42 6.37 -12.12
C TRP A 129 -2.40 6.74 -13.61
N GLU A 130 -3.34 7.59 -13.99
CA GLU A 130 -3.42 8.34 -15.24
C GLU A 130 -2.96 9.79 -14.97
N GLU A 131 -2.83 10.61 -16.02
CA GLU A 131 -2.29 11.98 -15.93
C GLU A 131 -3.05 12.87 -14.92
N GLU A 132 -4.37 12.71 -14.83
CA GLU A 132 -5.22 13.53 -13.97
C GLU A 132 -5.62 12.88 -12.64
N GLY A 133 -5.26 11.61 -12.42
CA GLY A 133 -5.71 10.86 -11.25
C GLY A 133 -5.83 9.35 -11.49
N ALA A 134 -6.75 8.69 -10.78
CA ALA A 134 -6.98 7.25 -10.94
C ALA A 134 -8.45 6.88 -10.82
N TRP A 135 -8.85 5.86 -11.57
CA TRP A 135 -10.17 5.24 -11.43
C TRP A 135 -10.18 4.23 -10.30
N ILE A 136 -11.18 4.31 -9.43
CA ILE A 136 -11.55 3.24 -8.50
C ILE A 136 -12.45 2.27 -9.26
N LYS A 137 -12.26 0.97 -9.07
CA LYS A 137 -13.09 -0.05 -9.73
C LYS A 137 -14.56 0.10 -9.32
N GLY A 138 -15.46 -0.28 -10.22
CA GLY A 138 -16.88 -0.36 -9.89
C GLY A 138 -17.13 -1.35 -8.76
N ARG A 139 -18.06 -1.04 -7.85
CA ARG A 139 -18.41 -1.91 -6.71
C ARG A 139 -17.23 -2.31 -5.81
N SER A 140 -16.19 -1.48 -5.76
CA SER A 140 -14.99 -1.71 -4.94
C SER A 140 -14.73 -0.55 -3.99
N ARG A 141 -13.68 -0.70 -3.19
CA ARG A 141 -13.05 0.34 -2.38
C ARG A 141 -11.57 0.31 -2.69
N GLY A 142 -11.04 1.40 -3.24
CA GLY A 142 -9.60 1.60 -3.39
C GLY A 142 -9.03 2.30 -2.16
N ASP A 143 -7.95 1.76 -1.62
CA ASP A 143 -7.22 2.27 -0.47
C ASP A 143 -5.86 2.84 -0.89
N PHE A 144 -5.51 3.96 -0.28
CA PHE A 144 -4.31 4.73 -0.57
C PHE A 144 -3.67 5.25 0.72
N ILE A 145 -2.34 5.39 0.70
CA ILE A 145 -1.62 6.21 1.69
C ILE A 145 -1.25 7.54 1.05
N VAL A 146 -1.63 8.64 1.69
CA VAL A 146 -1.18 9.99 1.34
C VAL A 146 -0.05 10.36 2.30
N ARG A 147 1.14 10.62 1.77
CA ARG A 147 2.30 11.09 2.53
C ARG A 147 2.56 12.56 2.23
N ALA A 148 2.73 13.33 3.29
CA ALA A 148 3.07 14.75 3.25
C ALA A 148 4.34 15.03 4.07
N GLU A 149 5.16 15.97 3.62
CA GLU A 149 6.35 16.42 4.35
C GLU A 149 5.99 17.20 5.62
N SER A 150 4.86 17.90 5.58
CA SER A 150 4.33 18.74 6.65
C SER A 150 2.93 18.27 7.04
N PRO A 151 2.50 18.49 8.30
CA PRO A 151 1.18 18.07 8.72
C PRO A 151 0.10 18.89 8.00
N LEU A 152 -0.81 18.20 7.32
CA LEU A 152 -1.93 18.84 6.62
C LEU A 152 -2.97 19.35 7.62
N ASN A 153 -3.46 20.57 7.37
CA ASN A 153 -4.61 21.14 8.09
C ASN A 153 -5.91 20.92 7.33
N SER A 154 -5.83 20.78 6.01
CA SER A 154 -6.97 20.50 5.15
C SER A 154 -6.50 19.75 3.92
N LEU A 155 -7.35 18.90 3.37
CA LEU A 155 -7.13 18.24 2.08
C LEU A 155 -8.36 18.42 1.20
N ARG A 156 -8.15 18.86 -0.04
CA ARG A 156 -9.23 19.04 -1.02
C ARG A 156 -9.15 17.93 -2.04
N LEU A 157 -10.19 17.11 -2.11
CA LEU A 157 -10.25 15.98 -3.04
C LEU A 157 -11.32 16.26 -4.08
N LYS A 158 -10.93 16.29 -5.35
CA LYS A 158 -11.88 16.36 -6.46
C LYS A 158 -12.23 14.93 -6.87
N ILE A 159 -13.52 14.64 -6.95
CA ILE A 159 -14.07 13.33 -7.26
C ILE A 159 -15.04 13.47 -8.42
N GLY A 160 -14.90 12.63 -9.44
CA GLY A 160 -15.76 12.61 -10.63
C GLY A 160 -16.49 11.30 -10.78
N ASN A 161 -17.77 11.37 -11.12
CA ASN A 161 -18.57 10.19 -11.38
C ASN A 161 -18.65 9.88 -12.88
N GLY A 162 -18.88 8.60 -13.20
CA GLY A 162 -19.13 8.14 -14.57
C GLY A 162 -20.53 8.49 -15.08
N PRO A 163 -20.97 7.88 -16.21
CA PRO A 163 -22.28 8.11 -16.81
C PRO A 163 -23.46 7.52 -16.00
N MET A 164 -23.21 6.76 -14.95
CA MET A 164 -24.24 6.16 -14.10
C MET A 164 -24.26 6.82 -12.72
N ALA A 165 -25.46 7.06 -12.19
CA ALA A 165 -25.61 7.53 -10.81
C ALA A 165 -24.97 6.54 -9.82
N ASN A 166 -24.31 7.06 -8.79
CA ASN A 166 -23.47 6.25 -7.91
C ASN A 166 -23.52 6.77 -6.47
N GLN A 167 -23.37 5.88 -5.49
CA GLN A 167 -23.14 6.27 -4.10
C GLN A 167 -21.65 6.17 -3.82
N VAL A 168 -21.03 7.33 -3.60
CA VAL A 168 -19.59 7.42 -3.36
C VAL A 168 -19.35 7.68 -1.87
N THR A 169 -18.37 6.97 -1.32
CA THR A 169 -17.88 7.20 0.04
C THR A 169 -16.39 7.49 -0.02
N VAL A 170 -15.99 8.63 0.54
CA VAL A 170 -14.58 9.01 0.70
C VAL A 170 -14.29 9.09 2.19
N GLN A 171 -13.26 8.37 2.63
CA GLN A 171 -12.83 8.36 4.01
C GLN A 171 -11.35 8.73 4.09
N LEU A 172 -11.04 9.68 4.97
CA LEU A 172 -9.69 10.11 5.26
C LEU A 172 -9.46 9.93 6.76
N ASP A 173 -8.64 8.93 7.11
CA ASP A 173 -8.49 8.37 8.45
C ASP A 173 -9.85 8.08 9.11
N THR A 174 -10.26 8.90 10.08
CA THR A 174 -11.53 8.74 10.81
C THR A 174 -12.65 9.61 10.25
N ILE A 175 -12.37 10.52 9.32
CA ILE A 175 -13.37 11.45 8.76
C ILE A 175 -13.97 10.82 7.51
N LYS A 176 -15.30 10.73 7.48
CA LYS A 176 -16.04 10.07 6.40
C LYS A 176 -17.00 11.06 5.73
N TYR A 177 -16.94 11.10 4.41
CA TYR A 177 -17.90 11.76 3.54
C TYR A 177 -18.62 10.71 2.70
N SER A 178 -19.94 10.81 2.59
CA SER A 178 -20.73 9.89 1.76
C SER A 178 -21.86 10.67 1.12
N ASP A 179 -21.96 10.62 -0.20
CA ASP A 179 -22.99 11.32 -0.95
C ASP A 179 -23.36 10.55 -2.23
N ARG A 180 -24.55 10.85 -2.75
CA ARG A 180 -24.97 10.37 -4.07
C ARG A 180 -24.41 11.33 -5.12
N PHE A 181 -23.87 10.75 -6.18
CA PHE A 181 -23.38 11.45 -7.36
C PHE A 181 -24.30 11.15 -8.53
N GLU A 182 -24.73 12.20 -9.22
CA GLU A 182 -25.47 12.08 -10.47
C GLU A 182 -24.51 11.77 -11.64
N PRO A 183 -25.03 11.35 -12.80
CA PRO A 183 -24.21 11.10 -13.99
C PRO A 183 -23.31 12.28 -14.34
N HIS A 184 -22.02 12.00 -14.56
CA HIS A 184 -20.97 12.98 -14.89
C HIS A 184 -20.76 14.09 -13.84
N GLU A 185 -21.34 13.95 -12.65
CA GLU A 185 -21.17 14.93 -11.59
C GLU A 185 -19.74 14.92 -11.04
N VAL A 186 -19.20 16.11 -10.80
CA VAL A 186 -17.89 16.31 -10.19
C VAL A 186 -18.06 17.14 -8.94
N LYS A 187 -17.56 16.65 -7.81
CA LYS A 187 -17.59 17.36 -6.52
C LYS A 187 -16.19 17.55 -5.98
N VAL A 188 -15.98 18.67 -5.28
CA VAL A 188 -14.76 18.91 -4.49
C VAL A 188 -15.12 18.76 -3.02
N ILE A 189 -14.48 17.82 -2.35
CA ILE A 189 -14.69 17.51 -0.95
C ILE A 189 -13.53 18.11 -0.16
N ASN A 190 -13.85 18.98 0.80
CA ASN A 190 -12.87 19.60 1.67
C ASN A 190 -12.87 18.88 3.02
N PHE A 191 -11.77 18.22 3.36
CA PHE A 191 -11.57 17.63 4.68
C PHE A 191 -10.81 18.60 5.58
N ASP A 192 -11.36 18.85 6.77
CA ASP A 192 -10.66 19.57 7.84
C ASP A 192 -9.89 18.56 8.71
N LEU A 193 -8.56 18.64 8.66
CA LEU A 193 -7.62 17.75 9.35
C LEU A 193 -7.02 18.39 10.59
N SER A 194 -7.44 19.61 10.95
CA SER A 194 -6.92 20.35 12.10
C SER A 194 -7.07 19.58 13.41
N ARG A 195 -8.12 18.74 13.52
CA ARG A 195 -8.44 17.93 14.70
C ARG A 195 -7.88 16.51 14.66
N LEU A 196 -7.29 16.08 13.55
CA LEU A 196 -6.70 14.76 13.46
C LEU A 196 -5.36 14.73 14.22
N ARG A 197 -5.09 13.58 14.84
CA ARG A 197 -3.77 13.34 15.43
C ARG A 197 -2.75 13.26 14.30
N LYS A 198 -1.81 14.20 14.30
CA LYS A 198 -0.73 14.28 13.31
C LYS A 198 0.45 13.49 13.83
N GLU A 199 0.54 12.23 13.45
CA GLU A 199 1.69 11.40 13.77
C GLU A 199 2.69 11.44 12.62
N ALA A 200 3.87 12.00 12.89
CA ALA A 200 5.01 11.87 12.01
C ALA A 200 5.66 10.51 12.27
N ILE A 201 5.81 9.71 11.23
CA ILE A 201 6.60 8.49 11.23
C ILE A 201 7.81 8.81 10.39
N MET A 202 9.00 8.94 10.99
CA MET A 202 10.36 9.25 10.46
C MET A 202 10.51 9.88 9.06
N VAL A 203 9.83 9.34 8.06
CA VAL A 203 9.76 9.70 6.64
C VAL A 203 8.60 10.67 6.29
N GLY A 204 7.77 11.10 7.25
CA GLY A 204 6.73 12.13 7.05
C GLY A 204 5.42 11.89 7.78
N TYR A 205 4.40 12.66 7.42
CA TYR A 205 3.02 12.51 7.91
C TYR A 205 2.24 11.64 6.93
N HIS A 206 1.51 10.65 7.46
CA HIS A 206 0.79 9.67 6.65
C HIS A 206 -0.69 9.71 6.99
N TYR A 207 -1.54 9.69 5.95
CA TYR A 207 -2.99 9.70 6.06
C TYR A 207 -3.55 8.54 5.24
N ARG A 208 -4.53 7.82 5.78
CA ARG A 208 -5.21 6.74 5.06
C ARG A 208 -6.39 7.30 4.30
N LEU A 209 -6.33 7.21 2.97
CA LEU A 209 -7.42 7.61 2.09
C LEU A 209 -8.09 6.35 1.54
N SER A 210 -9.41 6.33 1.59
CA SER A 210 -10.23 5.26 1.04
C SER A 210 -11.35 5.85 0.22
N VAL A 211 -11.50 5.37 -1.01
CA VAL A 211 -12.56 5.82 -1.92
C VAL A 211 -13.35 4.59 -2.35
N SER A 212 -14.64 4.58 -2.08
CA SER A 212 -15.54 3.46 -2.39
C SER A 212 -16.61 3.87 -3.38
N SER A 213 -16.87 2.98 -4.32
CA SER A 213 -17.91 3.10 -5.34
C SER A 213 -18.95 1.99 -5.12
N ARG A 214 -20.24 2.33 -5.04
CA ARG A 214 -21.30 1.31 -4.94
C ARG A 214 -21.75 0.77 -6.28
N GLU A 215 -21.60 1.55 -7.34
CA GLU A 215 -21.90 1.13 -8.70
C GLU A 215 -20.66 1.25 -9.58
N GLY A 216 -20.82 0.95 -10.86
CA GLY A 216 -19.79 1.13 -11.87
C GLY A 216 -20.34 0.85 -13.25
N PHE A 217 -19.55 1.15 -14.25
CA PHE A 217 -19.89 1.07 -15.66
C PHE A 217 -18.69 0.56 -16.46
N VAL A 218 -18.92 0.02 -17.65
CA VAL A 218 -17.86 -0.39 -18.56
C VAL A 218 -17.92 0.54 -19.76
N PRO A 219 -16.95 1.45 -19.98
CA PRO A 219 -17.00 2.42 -21.06
C PRO A 219 -17.29 1.82 -22.43
N LEU A 220 -16.72 0.65 -22.74
CA LEU A 220 -16.98 -0.08 -23.99
C LEU A 220 -18.48 -0.39 -24.21
N LEU A 221 -19.24 -0.65 -23.15
CA LEU A 221 -20.66 -0.98 -23.21
C LEU A 221 -21.55 0.26 -23.10
N ASP A 222 -21.13 1.23 -22.29
CA ASP A 222 -21.97 2.36 -21.88
C ASP A 222 -21.69 3.66 -22.66
N LEU A 223 -20.54 3.77 -23.34
CA LEU A 223 -20.13 4.96 -24.09
C LEU A 223 -19.85 4.64 -25.56
N THR A 224 -20.52 5.37 -26.47
CA THR A 224 -20.34 5.21 -27.91
C THR A 224 -18.90 5.53 -28.32
N GLY A 225 -18.23 4.57 -28.96
CA GLY A 225 -16.87 4.74 -29.51
C GLY A 225 -15.73 4.49 -28.53
N SER A 226 -16.01 4.19 -27.26
CA SER A 226 -14.97 3.79 -26.31
C SER A 226 -14.46 2.37 -26.58
N GLN A 227 -13.17 2.14 -26.35
CA GLN A 227 -12.53 0.81 -26.38
C GLN A 227 -12.11 0.33 -24.97
N ASP A 228 -12.44 1.11 -23.94
CA ASP A 228 -12.02 0.81 -22.57
C ASP A 228 -12.91 -0.27 -21.94
N THR A 229 -12.30 -1.40 -21.63
CA THR A 229 -12.95 -2.61 -21.10
C THR A 229 -12.99 -2.65 -19.57
N ARG A 230 -12.42 -1.64 -18.90
CA ARG A 230 -12.33 -1.59 -17.44
C ARG A 230 -13.70 -1.36 -16.80
N TYR A 231 -13.94 -2.02 -15.66
CA TYR A 231 -15.13 -1.75 -14.84
C TYR A 231 -14.85 -0.57 -13.90
N LEU A 232 -15.24 0.63 -14.33
CA LEU A 232 -14.95 1.90 -13.69
C LEU A 232 -16.06 2.30 -12.71
N GLY A 233 -15.71 2.83 -11.54
CA GLY A 233 -16.65 3.28 -10.53
C GLY A 233 -16.68 4.80 -10.41
N VAL A 234 -15.61 5.34 -9.83
CA VAL A 234 -15.45 6.77 -9.58
C VAL A 234 -14.01 7.19 -9.85
N PHE A 235 -13.81 8.40 -10.36
CA PHE A 235 -12.49 8.95 -10.61
C PHE A 235 -12.04 9.83 -9.46
N LEU A 236 -10.84 9.57 -8.95
CA LEU A 236 -10.17 10.36 -7.94
C LEU A 236 -9.15 11.25 -8.65
N PHE A 237 -9.39 12.56 -8.66
CA PHE A 237 -8.50 13.52 -9.32
C PHE A 237 -7.32 13.86 -8.41
N PHE A 238 -6.13 13.63 -8.93
CA PHE A 238 -4.86 14.09 -8.37
C PHE A 238 -3.94 14.42 -9.56
N PRO A 239 -3.91 15.67 -10.03
CA PRO A 239 -3.02 16.02 -11.13
C PRO A 239 -1.58 15.75 -10.71
N GLN A 240 -0.87 15.00 -11.55
CA GLN A 240 0.53 14.65 -11.30
C GLN A 240 1.37 15.93 -11.32
N GLY A 241 2.32 16.02 -10.38
CA GLY A 241 3.35 17.05 -10.40
C GLY A 241 4.55 16.60 -11.23
N ASP A 242 5.43 17.53 -11.58
CA ASP A 242 6.72 17.16 -12.17
C ASP A 242 7.49 16.27 -11.19
N TYR A 243 7.82 15.04 -11.60
CA TYR A 243 8.82 14.24 -10.91
C TYR A 243 10.18 14.94 -11.11
N PRO A 244 10.93 15.34 -10.07
CA PRO A 244 12.36 15.52 -10.26
C PRO A 244 12.89 14.17 -10.73
N GLN A 245 13.43 14.12 -11.95
CA GLN A 245 14.12 12.93 -12.40
C GLN A 245 15.35 12.77 -11.51
N GLU A 246 15.27 11.86 -10.54
CA GLU A 246 16.46 11.41 -9.85
C GLU A 246 17.29 10.64 -10.89
N GLU A 247 18.37 11.27 -11.36
CA GLU A 247 19.45 10.59 -12.07
C GLU A 247 19.99 9.50 -11.14
N TYR A 248 19.68 8.24 -11.45
CA TYR A 248 20.25 7.06 -10.81
C TYR A 248 21.74 6.90 -11.17
#